data_AF-A0A954LZ33-F1
#
_entry.id   AF-A0A954LZ33-F1
#
_cell.length_a   1.000
_cell.length_b   1.000
_cell.length_c   1.000
_cell.angle_alpha   90.00
_cell.angle_beta   90.00
_cell.angle_gamma   90.00
#
_symmetry.space_group_name_H-M   'P 1'
#
loop_
_entity.id
_entity.type
_entity.pdbx_description
1 polymer ?
#
loop_
_entity_poly.entity_id
_entity_poly.type
_entity_poly.pdbx_seq_one_letter_code
_entity_poly.pdbx_strand_id
1 'polypeptide(L)' 'MPLCQSEVENFYHYATWMVENRELESLDDCLKAFRKEQEATIESIKEGLADVKAGRTQPFEEAMAEIRKELGFPEKQPI' A
#
# COMPACT_ATOMS: atom_id res chain seq x y z
N MET A 1 5.09 -8.81 -24.61
CA MET A 1 6.15 -8.04 -23.94
C MET A 1 6.83 -8.99 -22.97
N PRO A 2 8.15 -9.21 -23.03
CA PRO A 2 8.83 -10.04 -22.04
C PRO A 2 8.73 -9.38 -20.66
N LEU A 3 8.54 -10.19 -19.60
CA LEU A 3 8.57 -9.69 -18.22
C LEU A 3 9.99 -9.19 -17.91
N CYS A 4 10.10 -8.04 -17.27
CA CYS A 4 11.39 -7.55 -16.80
C CYS A 4 11.77 -8.23 -15.47
N GLN A 5 13.06 -8.24 -15.15
CA GLN A 5 13.58 -8.97 -13.99
C GLN A 5 12.92 -8.55 -12.67
N SER A 6 12.65 -7.26 -12.50
CA SER A 6 12.00 -6.74 -11.30
C SER A 6 10.55 -7.19 -11.15
N GLU A 7 9.80 -7.41 -12.24
CA GLU A 7 8.44 -7.95 -12.17
C GLU A 7 8.44 -9.39 -11.64
N VAL A 8 9.43 -10.19 -12.04
CA VAL A 8 9.59 -11.57 -11.59
C VAL A 8 9.99 -11.60 -10.11
N GLU A 9 10.93 -10.75 -9.69
CA GLU A 9 11.35 -10.65 -8.29
C GLU A 9 10.21 -10.16 -7.39
N ASN A 10 9.45 -9.14 -7.82
CA ASN A 10 8.29 -8.66 -7.09
C ASN A 10 7.22 -9.74 -6.92
N PHE A 11 6.95 -10.51 -7.98
CA PHE A 11 6.02 -11.63 -7.88
C PHE A 11 6.54 -12.73 -6.94
N TYR A 12 7.84 -13.05 -6.99
CA TYR A 12 8.44 -14.03 -6.09
C TYR A 12 8.30 -13.63 -4.62
N HIS A 13 8.60 -12.38 -4.28
CA HIS A 13 8.43 -11.87 -2.92
C HIS A 13 6.97 -11.90 -2.48
N TYR A 14 6.05 -11.47 -3.35
CA TYR A 14 4.62 -11.53 -3.09
C TYR A 14 4.15 -12.97 -2.85
N ALA A 15 4.50 -13.91 -3.72
CA ALA A 15 4.11 -15.31 -3.61
C ALA A 15 4.67 -15.96 -2.34
N THR A 16 5.92 -15.65 -1.98
CA THR A 16 6.54 -16.14 -0.74
C THR A 16 5.75 -15.66 0.48
N TRP A 17 5.46 -14.36 0.54
CA TRP A 17 4.64 -13.78 1.61
C TRP A 17 3.24 -14.38 1.67
N MET A 18 2.60 -14.60 0.51
CA MET A 18 1.26 -15.19 0.44
C MET A 18 1.24 -16.64 0.94
N VAL A 19 2.25 -17.46 0.62
CA VAL A 19 2.35 -18.84 1.14
C VAL A 19 2.51 -18.85 2.66
N GLU A 20 3.23 -17.88 3.22
CA GLU A 20 3.44 -17.77 4.67
C GLU A 20 2.21 -17.25 5.42
N ASN A 21 1.41 -16.39 4.79
CA ASN A 21 0.37 -15.62 5.47
C ASN A 21 -1.07 -15.95 5.04
N ARG A 22 -1.25 -16.76 3.99
CA ARG A 22 -2.57 -17.13 3.45
C ARG A 22 -2.60 -18.56 2.91
N GLU A 23 -3.78 -19.17 2.94
CA GLU A 23 -4.02 -20.38 2.17
C GLU A 23 -4.21 -20.00 0.70
N LEU A 24 -3.26 -20.40 -0.14
CA LEU A 24 -3.35 -20.33 -1.59
C LEU A 24 -3.76 -21.69 -2.13
N GLU A 25 -4.85 -21.72 -2.91
CA GLU A 25 -5.32 -22.96 -3.56
C GLU A 25 -4.50 -23.29 -4.81
N SER A 26 -3.95 -22.28 -5.50
CA SER A 26 -3.16 -22.47 -6.71
C SER A 26 -2.21 -21.32 -7.04
N LEU A 27 -1.23 -21.59 -7.91
CA LEU A 27 -0.34 -20.57 -8.48
C LEU A 27 -1.10 -19.55 -9.34
N ASP A 28 -2.14 -19.99 -10.04
CA ASP A 28 -2.98 -19.12 -10.89
C ASP A 28 -3.74 -18.10 -10.04
N ASP A 29 -4.24 -18.52 -8.88
CA ASP A 29 -4.91 -17.61 -7.94
C ASP A 29 -3.94 -16.62 -7.31
N CYS A 30 -2.71 -17.07 -7.01
CA CYS A 30 -1.65 -16.17 -6.57
C CYS A 30 -1.32 -15.11 -7.63
N LEU A 31 -1.24 -15.49 -8.91
CA LEU A 31 -0.99 -14.56 -10.00
C LEU A 31 -2.13 -13.56 -10.20
N LYS A 32 -3.39 -14.01 -10.10
CA LYS A 32 -4.57 -13.12 -10.19
C LYS A 32 -4.60 -12.13 -9.03
N ALA A 33 -4.34 -12.61 -7.81
CA ALA A 33 -4.30 -11.76 -6.61
C ALA A 33 -3.20 -10.69 -6.74
N PHE A 34 -2.00 -11.09 -7.17
CA PHE A 34 -0.88 -10.17 -7.39
C PHE A 34 -1.22 -9.05 -8.38
N ARG A 35 -1.80 -9.39 -9.54
CA ARG A 35 -2.18 -8.39 -10.55
C ARG A 35 -3.25 -7.44 -10.03
N LYS A 36 -4.26 -7.97 -9.32
CA LYS A 36 -5.32 -7.17 -8.72
C LYS A 36 -4.77 -6.19 -7.68
N GLU A 37 -3.83 -6.63 -6.85
CA GLU A 37 -3.18 -5.75 -5.87
C GLU A 37 -2.29 -4.69 -6.52
N GLN A 38 -1.59 -5.02 -7.61
CA GLN A 38 -0.84 -4.02 -8.39
C GLN A 38 -1.76 -2.95 -8.97
N GLU A 39 -2.87 -3.35 -9.57
CA GLU A 39 -3.86 -2.42 -10.13
C GLU A 39 -4.44 -1.51 -9.03
N ALA A 40 -4.81 -2.08 -7.88
CA ALA A 40 -5.31 -1.31 -6.74
C ALA A 40 -4.25 -0.35 -6.18
N THR A 41 -2.99 -0.78 -6.11
CA THR A 41 -1.87 0.05 -5.65
C THR A 41 -1.64 1.23 -6.60
N ILE A 42 -1.61 0.98 -7.91
CA ILE A 42 -1.46 2.02 -8.92
C ILE A 42 -2.61 3.02 -8.83
N GLU A 43 -3.84 2.55 -8.66
CA GLU A 43 -5.01 3.43 -8.56
C GLU A 43 -4.96 4.29 -7.31
N SER A 44 -4.62 3.71 -6.15
CA SER A 44 -4.44 4.46 -4.91
C SER A 44 -3.35 5.54 -5.03
N ILE A 45 -2.24 5.26 -5.71
CA ILE A 45 -1.19 6.25 -5.97
C ILE A 45 -1.73 7.39 -6.85
N LYS A 46 -2.48 7.08 -7.92
CA LYS A 46 -3.07 8.11 -8.79
C LYS A 46 -4.05 9.00 -8.03
N GLU A 47 -4.89 8.41 -7.19
CA GLU A 47 -5.83 9.14 -6.34
C GLU A 47 -5.07 10.10 -5.41
N GLY A 48 -4.03 9.62 -4.72
CA GLY A 48 -3.20 10.46 -3.86
C GLY A 48 -2.51 11.61 -4.63
N LEU A 49 -2.01 11.35 -5.85
CA LEU A 49 -1.45 12.39 -6.71
C LEU A 49 -2.51 13.41 -7.15
N ALA A 50 -3.73 12.96 -7.42
CA ALA A 50 -4.85 13.83 -7.75
C ALA A 50 -5.26 14.71 -6.57
N ASP A 51 -5.23 14.18 -5.35
CA ASP A 51 -5.50 14.94 -4.11
C ASP A 51 -4.45 16.02 -3.88
N VAL A 52 -3.16 15.69 -4.03
CA VAL A 52 -2.06 16.67 -3.97
C VAL A 52 -2.28 17.79 -4.98
N LYS A 53 -2.58 17.44 -6.24
CA LYS A 53 -2.83 18.42 -7.30
C LYS A 53 -4.05 19.31 -7.03
N ALA A 54 -5.07 18.77 -6.38
CA ALA A 54 -6.28 19.49 -6.01
C ALA A 54 -6.17 20.26 -4.69
N GLY A 55 -5.02 20.18 -4.00
CA GLY A 55 -4.84 20.79 -2.67
C GLY A 55 -5.66 20.12 -1.57
N ARG A 56 -6.14 18.89 -1.78
CA ARG A 56 -6.87 18.08 -0.78
C ARG A 56 -5.90 17.34 0.16
N THR A 57 -4.91 18.06 0.66
CA THR A 57 -3.88 17.51 1.54
C THR A 57 -3.78 18.36 2.79
N GLN A 58 -3.44 17.74 3.91
CA GLN A 58 -3.19 18.44 5.16
C GLN A 58 -1.74 18.25 5.63
N PRO A 59 -1.18 19.21 6.40
CA PRO A 59 0.14 19.07 6.97
C PRO A 59 0.26 17.82 7.86
N PHE A 60 1.41 17.14 7.77
CA PHE A 60 1.63 15.89 8.47
C PHE A 60 1.48 16.02 9.99
N GLU A 61 2.04 17.06 10.60
CA GLU A 61 1.97 17.24 12.06
C GLU A 61 0.54 17.52 12.53
N GLU A 62 -0.27 18.21 11.72
CA GLU A 62 -1.70 18.45 12.00
C GLU A 62 -2.49 17.15 11.94
N ALA A 63 -2.30 16.35 10.87
CA ALA A 63 -2.92 15.04 10.72
C ALA A 63 -2.61 14.12 11.91
N MET A 64 -1.34 14.08 12.32
CA MET A 64 -0.91 13.21 13.42
C MET A 64 -1.44 13.69 14.77
N ALA A 65 -1.59 15.00 14.99
CA ALA A 65 -2.22 15.53 16.19
C ALA A 65 -3.70 15.14 16.27
N GLU A 66 -4.43 15.24 15.16
CA GLU A 66 -5.83 14.80 15.06
C GLU A 66 -5.98 13.30 15.34
N ILE A 67 -5.18 12.45 14.68
CA ILE A 67 -5.19 11.00 14.88
C ILE A 67 -4.91 10.64 16.34
N ARG A 68 -3.92 11.28 16.98
CA ARG A 68 -3.61 11.04 18.40
C ARG A 68 -4.79 11.39 19.29
N LYS A 69 -5.42 12.55 19.04
CA LYS A 69 -6.59 13.00 19.79
C LYS A 69 -7.76 12.02 19.65
N GLU A 70 -8.05 11.56 18.43
CA GLU A 70 -9.15 10.60 18.18
C GLU A 70 -8.91 9.24 18.84
N LEU A 71 -7.67 8.78 18.88
CA LEU A 71 -7.28 7.51 19.49
C LEU A 71 -6.97 7.60 20.99
N GLY A 72 -7.07 8.80 21.60
CA GLY A 72 -6.80 9.02 23.03
C GLY A 72 -5.32 8.95 23.41
N PHE A 73 -4.41 9.11 22.44
CA PHE A 73 -2.98 9.19 22.72
C PHE A 73 -2.59 10.59 23.23
N PRO A 74 -1.58 10.69 24.10
CA PRO A 74 -1.06 11.98 24.54
C PRO A 74 -0.41 12.74 23.37
N GLU A 75 -0.43 14.07 23.48
CA GLU A 75 0.27 14.95 22.54
C GLU A 75 1.76 14.62 22.48
N LYS A 76 2.34 14.76 21.29
CA LYS A 76 3.76 14.53 21.04
C LYS A 76 4.58 15.52 21.88
N GLN A 77 5.41 14.99 22.78
CA GLN A 77 6.34 15.83 23.55
C GLN A 77 7.42 16.37 22.59
N PRO A 78 7.76 17.67 22.66
CA PRO A 78 8.91 18.19 21.93
C PRO A 78 10.18 17.49 22.43
N ILE A 79 11.02 17.03 21.49
CA ILE A 79 12.33 16.43 21.75
C ILE A 79 13.34 17.54 22.02
#